data_AF-F3YBV6-F1
#
_entry.id   AF-F3YBV6-F1
#
_cell.length_a   1.000
_cell.length_b   1.000
_cell.length_c   1.000
_cell.angle_alpha   90.00
_cell.angle_beta   90.00
_cell.angle_gamma   90.00
#
_symmetry.space_group_name_H-M   'P 1'
#
loop_
_entity.id
_entity.type
_entity.pdbx_description
1 polymer ?
#
loop_
_entity_poly.entity_id
_entity_poly.type
_entity_poly.pdbx_seq_one_letter_code
_entity_poly.pdbx_strand_id
1 'polypeptide(L)'
;MLKHFIFILIGPSGSGKTVVANNVFSNYKKVISHTTRAKRPKEENGIDYYFDSEKRFKQLMNQQAFAEYDCYHGNWYGTIFKDIVLKTDQHNAYAILTYSGFKNLSDRLGDKVIPVFFDVSKENIRIRLNYREKDQTIIQKRISTYEKEYANKQYLIKYPHIILLNANQPIKMVIKELKQKISFYR
;
A
#
# COMPACT_ATOMS: atom_id res chain seq x y z
N MET A 1 -14.51 16.58 3.15
CA MET A 1 -14.77 15.12 3.08
C MET A 1 -14.49 14.62 1.69
N LEU A 2 -14.02 13.38 1.51
CA LEU A 2 -13.76 12.82 0.18
C LEU A 2 -15.08 12.63 -0.59
N LYS A 3 -15.07 12.82 -1.92
CA LYS A 3 -16.25 12.53 -2.76
C LYS A 3 -16.37 11.03 -3.01
N HIS A 4 -15.26 10.37 -3.34
CA HIS A 4 -15.18 8.92 -3.59
C HIS A 4 -14.32 8.20 -2.56
N PHE A 5 -14.35 6.87 -2.57
CA PHE A 5 -13.58 6.02 -1.66
C PHE A 5 -12.10 5.95 -2.05
N ILE A 6 -11.23 5.76 -1.06
CA ILE A 6 -9.84 5.37 -1.26
C ILE A 6 -9.57 4.03 -0.59
N PHE A 7 -9.09 3.06 -1.38
CA PHE A 7 -8.71 1.74 -0.88
C PHE A 7 -7.22 1.73 -0.49
N ILE A 8 -6.93 1.45 0.78
CA ILE A 8 -5.56 1.35 1.28
C ILE A 8 -5.16 -0.11 1.37
N LEU A 9 -4.28 -0.55 0.48
CA LEU A 9 -3.82 -1.93 0.42
C LEU A 9 -2.67 -2.13 1.42
N ILE A 10 -2.90 -3.02 2.39
CA ILE A 10 -2.03 -3.28 3.54
C ILE A 10 -1.74 -4.78 3.62
N GLY A 11 -0.58 -5.14 4.14
CA GLY A 11 -0.20 -6.54 4.41
C GLY A 11 1.31 -6.74 4.32
N PRO A 12 1.82 -7.93 4.66
CA PRO A 12 3.25 -8.17 4.70
C PRO A 12 3.98 -7.90 3.37
N SER A 13 5.26 -7.56 3.44
CA SER A 13 6.10 -7.45 2.24
C SER A 13 6.15 -8.76 1.48
N GLY A 14 5.89 -8.73 0.17
CA GLY A 14 5.74 -9.94 -0.66
C GLY A 14 4.31 -10.48 -0.78
N SER A 15 3.30 -9.83 -0.16
CA SER A 15 1.92 -10.32 -0.17
C SER A 15 1.18 -10.24 -1.51
N GLY A 16 1.77 -9.57 -2.51
CA GLY A 16 1.17 -9.42 -3.85
C GLY A 16 0.34 -8.16 -4.07
N LYS A 17 0.30 -7.23 -3.09
CA LYS A 17 -0.43 -5.94 -3.17
C LYS A 17 -0.31 -5.25 -4.51
N THR A 18 0.91 -4.94 -4.96
CA THR A 18 1.15 -4.21 -6.22
C THR A 18 0.61 -4.97 -7.43
N VAL A 19 0.83 -6.28 -7.51
CA VAL A 19 0.37 -7.10 -8.64
C VAL A 19 -1.15 -7.13 -8.70
N VAL A 20 -1.82 -7.37 -7.56
CA VAL A 20 -3.28 -7.38 -7.50
C VAL A 20 -3.84 -5.99 -7.81
N ALA A 21 -3.27 -4.93 -7.24
CA ALA A 21 -3.73 -3.56 -7.46
C ALA A 21 -3.72 -3.18 -8.95
N ASN A 22 -2.60 -3.44 -9.64
CA ASN A 22 -2.44 -3.11 -11.06
C ASN A 22 -3.39 -3.91 -11.97
N ASN A 23 -3.91 -5.06 -11.53
CA ASN A 23 -4.87 -5.88 -12.28
C ASN A 23 -6.34 -5.57 -11.96
N VAL A 24 -6.59 -4.92 -10.82
CA VAL A 24 -7.93 -4.60 -10.32
C VAL A 24 -8.30 -3.17 -10.63
N PHE A 25 -7.39 -2.24 -10.36
CA PHE A 25 -7.57 -0.82 -10.56
C PHE A 25 -6.78 -0.37 -11.79
N SER A 26 -7.32 0.58 -12.55
CA SER A 26 -6.54 1.28 -13.57
C SER A 26 -5.41 2.08 -12.90
N ASN A 27 -4.21 2.08 -13.49
CA ASN A 27 -3.03 2.76 -12.92
C ASN A 27 -3.28 4.26 -12.66
N TYR A 28 -4.11 4.94 -13.46
CA TYR A 28 -4.44 6.35 -13.23
C TYR A 28 -5.19 6.60 -11.92
N LYS A 29 -5.80 5.57 -11.31
CA LYS A 29 -6.49 5.65 -10.01
C LYS A 29 -5.56 5.53 -8.80
N LYS A 30 -4.27 5.27 -9.04
CA LYS A 30 -3.27 5.17 -7.98
C LYS A 30 -2.96 6.55 -7.42
N VAL A 31 -2.97 6.67 -6.10
CA VAL A 31 -2.29 7.75 -5.38
C VAL A 31 -0.83 7.34 -5.24
N ILE A 32 0.06 8.10 -5.87
CA ILE A 32 1.48 7.76 -5.98
C ILE A 32 2.21 8.34 -4.77
N SER A 33 2.79 7.47 -3.93
CA SER A 33 3.60 7.90 -2.80
C SER A 33 5.02 8.29 -3.24
N HIS A 34 5.66 9.12 -2.43
CA HIS A 34 7.07 9.46 -2.52
C HIS A 34 7.90 8.44 -1.73
N THR A 35 9.15 8.21 -2.16
CA THR A 35 10.10 7.40 -1.40
C THR A 35 11.54 7.83 -1.63
N THR A 36 12.39 7.68 -0.60
CA THR A 36 13.85 7.84 -0.74
C THR A 36 14.57 6.57 -1.16
N ARG A 37 13.85 5.44 -1.27
CA ARG A 37 14.43 4.17 -1.70
C ARG A 37 14.86 4.26 -3.16
N ALA A 38 16.00 3.65 -3.50
CA ALA A 38 16.37 3.44 -4.89
C ALA A 38 15.29 2.65 -5.67
N LYS A 39 15.00 3.13 -6.89
CA LYS A 39 14.09 2.48 -7.84
C LYS A 39 14.58 1.07 -8.20
N ARG A 40 13.68 0.09 -8.23
CA ARG A 40 14.00 -1.27 -8.74
C ARG A 40 13.99 -1.32 -10.27
N PRO A 41 14.62 -2.32 -10.91
CA PRO A 41 14.72 -2.39 -12.37
C PRO A 41 13.39 -2.32 -13.14
N LYS A 42 12.30 -2.85 -12.55
CA LYS A 42 10.95 -2.85 -13.15
C LYS A 42 10.03 -1.74 -12.63
N GLU A 43 10.55 -0.83 -11.80
CA GLU A 43 9.76 0.30 -11.28
C GLU A 43 10.01 1.55 -12.15
N GLU A 44 8.97 2.37 -12.29
CA GLU A 44 8.98 3.62 -13.05
C GLU A 44 8.65 4.82 -12.16
N ASN A 45 9.41 5.90 -12.33
CA ASN A 45 9.21 7.13 -11.56
C ASN A 45 7.93 7.84 -12.02
N GLY A 46 7.09 8.26 -11.08
CA GLY A 46 5.79 8.85 -11.38
C GLY A 46 4.72 7.81 -11.78
N ILE A 47 5.00 6.51 -11.61
CA ILE A 47 4.03 5.42 -11.76
C ILE A 47 4.04 4.54 -10.51
N ASP A 48 5.20 4.01 -10.14
CA ASP A 48 5.34 3.16 -8.96
C ASP A 48 5.45 4.01 -7.70
N TYR A 49 6.36 4.98 -7.72
CA TYR A 49 6.60 5.98 -6.70
C TYR A 49 7.16 7.24 -7.34
N TYR A 50 7.13 8.35 -6.63
CA TYR A 50 8.10 9.42 -6.83
C TYR A 50 9.38 9.07 -6.07
N PHE A 51 10.44 8.75 -6.80
CA PHE A 51 11.74 8.37 -6.23
C PHE A 51 12.56 9.63 -5.97
N ASP A 52 12.45 10.15 -4.76
CA ASP A 52 13.09 11.39 -4.32
C ASP A 52 14.48 11.15 -3.74
N SER A 53 15.32 12.18 -3.81
CA SER A 53 16.49 12.26 -2.92
C SER A 53 16.04 12.51 -1.47
N GLU A 54 16.86 12.13 -0.48
CA GLU A 54 16.58 12.48 0.92
C GLU A 54 16.40 13.98 1.14
N LYS A 55 17.19 14.80 0.45
CA LYS A 55 17.08 16.27 0.53
C LYS A 55 15.70 16.73 0.08
N ARG A 56 15.20 16.21 -1.05
CA ARG A 56 13.87 16.55 -1.56
C ARG A 56 12.77 16.07 -0.63
N PHE A 57 12.88 14.84 -0.12
CA PHE A 57 11.90 14.29 0.82
C PHE A 57 11.82 15.15 2.11
N LYS A 58 12.96 15.51 2.69
CA LYS A 58 13.02 16.39 3.87
C LYS A 58 12.44 17.78 3.60
N GLN A 59 12.62 18.34 2.41
CA GLN A 59 11.95 19.59 2.02
C GLN A 59 10.43 19.45 2.04
N LEU A 60 9.88 18.35 1.50
CA LEU A 60 8.44 18.09 1.52
C LEU A 60 7.91 17.91 2.96
N MET A 61 8.69 17.29 3.85
CA MET A 61 8.37 17.21 5.28
C MET A 61 8.32 18.59 5.93
N ASN A 62 9.32 19.44 5.70
CA ASN A 62 9.38 20.79 6.25
C ASN A 62 8.24 21.68 5.74
N GLN A 63 7.75 21.42 4.53
CA GLN A 63 6.60 22.08 3.93
C GLN A 63 5.25 21.53 4.41
N GLN A 64 5.24 20.52 5.30
CA GLN A 64 4.04 19.82 5.76
C GLN A 64 3.18 19.28 4.60
N ALA A 65 3.81 18.89 3.49
CA ALA A 65 3.11 18.47 2.28
C ALA A 65 2.48 17.07 2.42
N PHE A 66 3.09 16.21 3.24
CA PHE A 66 2.65 14.84 3.45
C PHE A 66 1.41 14.76 4.34
N ALA A 67 0.42 13.98 3.92
CA ALA A 67 -0.67 13.54 4.79
C ALA A 67 -0.18 12.54 5.84
N GLU A 68 0.77 11.69 5.42
CA GLU A 68 1.42 10.68 6.24
C GLU A 68 2.82 10.44 5.68
N TYR A 69 3.75 10.06 6.55
CA TYR A 69 5.02 9.49 6.16
C TYR A 69 5.49 8.49 7.21
N ASP A 70 6.31 7.52 6.79
CA ASP A 70 6.90 6.51 7.66
C ASP A 70 8.28 6.10 7.15
N CYS A 71 9.12 5.57 8.04
CA CYS A 71 10.42 5.00 7.69
C CYS A 71 10.33 3.47 7.68
N TYR A 72 10.51 2.89 6.50
CA TYR A 72 10.44 1.45 6.29
C TYR A 72 11.75 0.91 5.71
N HIS A 73 12.38 0.01 6.46
CA HIS A 73 13.70 -0.57 6.17
C HIS A 73 14.80 0.47 5.89
N GLY A 74 14.75 1.62 6.56
CA GLY A 74 15.74 2.70 6.41
C GLY A 74 15.48 3.63 5.23
N ASN A 75 14.30 3.56 4.59
CA ASN A 75 13.89 4.50 3.55
C ASN A 75 12.60 5.18 3.97
N TRP A 76 12.46 6.46 3.65
CA TRP A 76 11.23 7.20 3.87
C TRP A 76 10.21 6.89 2.77
N TYR A 77 8.94 6.89 3.17
CA TYR A 77 7.78 6.83 2.31
C TYR A 77 6.78 7.87 2.78
N GLY A 78 6.08 8.52 1.87
CA GLY A 78 5.04 9.47 2.26
C GLY A 78 4.09 9.79 1.13
N THR A 79 2.86 10.15 1.49
CA THR A 79 1.78 10.42 0.53
C THR A 79 1.27 11.84 0.71
N ILE A 80 1.19 12.60 -0.37
CA ILE A 80 0.73 14.00 -0.33
C ILE A 80 -0.81 14.03 -0.20
N PHE A 81 -1.32 14.86 0.71
CA PHE A 81 -2.76 14.98 0.97
C PHE A 81 -3.55 15.42 -0.26
N LYS A 82 -2.99 16.40 -1.00
CA LYS A 82 -3.61 16.95 -2.21
C LYS A 82 -3.85 15.87 -3.27
N ASP A 83 -2.93 14.91 -3.41
CA ASP A 83 -3.05 13.86 -4.42
C ASP A 83 -4.19 12.88 -4.09
N ILE A 84 -4.38 12.58 -2.81
CA ILE A 84 -5.53 11.78 -2.34
C ILE A 84 -6.84 12.48 -2.70
N VAL A 85 -6.95 13.76 -2.36
CA VAL A 85 -8.17 14.55 -2.61
C VAL A 85 -8.44 14.66 -4.11
N LEU A 86 -7.44 15.01 -4.92
CA LEU A 86 -7.60 15.15 -6.37
C LEU A 86 -8.05 13.85 -7.03
N LYS A 87 -7.43 12.70 -6.68
CA LYS A 87 -7.83 11.40 -7.24
C LYS A 87 -9.24 11.00 -6.84
N THR A 88 -9.60 11.24 -5.57
CA THR A 88 -10.91 10.87 -5.03
C THR A 88 -12.00 11.89 -5.37
N ASP A 89 -11.69 13.02 -6.00
CA ASP A 89 -12.70 13.95 -6.50
C ASP A 89 -13.42 13.39 -7.74
N GLN A 90 -12.70 12.61 -8.56
CA GLN A 90 -13.18 12.12 -9.86
C GLN A 90 -13.68 10.68 -9.81
N HIS A 91 -13.05 9.82 -9.00
CA HIS A 91 -13.36 8.39 -8.94
C HIS A 91 -12.80 7.75 -7.66
N ASN A 92 -13.21 6.52 -7.37
CA ASN A 92 -12.51 5.74 -6.34
C ASN A 92 -11.01 5.59 -6.66
N ALA A 93 -10.17 5.71 -5.64
CA ALA A 93 -8.72 5.65 -5.77
C ALA A 93 -8.13 4.51 -4.93
N TYR A 94 -6.83 4.24 -5.07
CA TYR A 94 -6.12 3.32 -4.19
C TYR A 94 -4.70 3.78 -3.87
N ALA A 95 -4.19 3.34 -2.72
CA ALA A 95 -2.79 3.52 -2.32
C ALA A 95 -2.27 2.24 -1.66
N ILE A 96 -0.95 2.04 -1.66
CA ILE A 96 -0.28 0.93 -0.95
C ILE A 96 0.51 1.55 0.19
N LEU A 97 0.04 1.38 1.42
CA LEU A 97 0.62 2.01 2.62
C LEU A 97 0.86 0.98 3.73
N THR A 98 1.61 1.39 4.75
CA THR A 98 1.73 0.68 6.02
C THR A 98 0.45 0.83 6.85
N TYR A 99 0.33 0.08 7.95
CA TYR A 99 -0.77 0.25 8.90
C TYR A 99 -0.79 1.65 9.52
N SER A 100 0.38 2.21 9.87
CA SER A 100 0.51 3.58 10.39
C SER A 100 0.00 4.62 9.39
N GLY A 101 0.40 4.51 8.11
CA GLY A 101 -0.07 5.39 7.04
C GLY A 101 -1.58 5.30 6.84
N PHE A 102 -2.15 4.09 6.83
CA PHE A 102 -3.61 3.90 6.83
C PHE A 102 -4.28 4.59 8.02
N LYS A 103 -3.81 4.33 9.25
CA LYS A 103 -4.40 4.88 10.47
C LYS A 103 -4.41 6.40 10.43
N ASN A 104 -3.29 7.03 10.07
CA ASN A 104 -3.19 8.48 9.96
C ASN A 104 -4.18 9.07 8.94
N LEU A 105 -4.35 8.40 7.78
CA LEU A 105 -5.34 8.83 6.79
C LEU A 105 -6.76 8.61 7.27
N SER A 106 -7.06 7.48 7.88
CA SER A 106 -8.39 7.14 8.39
C SER A 106 -8.83 8.12 9.48
N ASP A 107 -7.95 8.43 10.44
CA ASP A 107 -8.19 9.39 11.51
C ASP A 107 -8.50 10.81 10.96
N ARG A 108 -7.95 11.16 9.79
CA ARG A 108 -8.12 12.49 9.17
C ARG A 108 -9.26 12.59 8.16
N LEU A 109 -9.54 11.51 7.42
CA LEU A 109 -10.44 11.51 6.25
C LEU A 109 -11.71 10.70 6.46
N GLY A 110 -11.80 9.92 7.54
CA GLY A 110 -12.98 9.19 7.97
C GLY A 110 -13.31 7.96 7.11
N ASP A 111 -14.60 7.62 7.08
CA ASP A 111 -15.11 6.31 6.66
C ASP A 111 -14.96 6.00 5.16
N LYS A 112 -14.53 6.97 4.35
CA LYS A 112 -14.21 6.75 2.93
C LYS A 112 -12.80 6.19 2.70
N VAL A 113 -12.01 6.02 3.76
CA VAL A 113 -10.70 5.33 3.73
C VAL A 113 -10.90 3.86 4.08
N ILE A 114 -10.88 2.99 3.07
CA ILE A 114 -11.21 1.56 3.22
C ILE A 114 -9.93 0.72 3.31
N PRO A 115 -9.64 0.04 4.44
CA PRO A 115 -8.49 -0.84 4.52
C PRO A 115 -8.74 -2.16 3.76
N VAL A 116 -7.76 -2.56 2.95
CA VAL A 116 -7.71 -3.83 2.24
C VAL A 116 -6.51 -4.63 2.73
N PHE A 117 -6.73 -5.62 3.58
CA PHE A 117 -5.66 -6.44 4.15
C PHE A 117 -5.44 -7.74 3.36
N PHE A 118 -4.19 -7.97 2.97
CA PHE A 118 -3.74 -9.17 2.26
C PHE A 118 -3.28 -10.24 3.26
N ASP A 119 -4.14 -11.22 3.53
CA ASP A 119 -3.85 -12.34 4.42
C ASP A 119 -3.06 -13.42 3.67
N VAL A 120 -1.80 -13.61 4.04
CA VAL A 120 -0.87 -14.53 3.36
C VAL A 120 0.05 -15.17 4.38
N SER A 121 0.32 -16.46 4.23
CA SER A 121 1.24 -17.19 5.10
C SER A 121 2.68 -16.75 4.90
N LYS A 122 3.47 -16.84 5.99
CA LYS A 122 4.91 -16.59 5.97
C LYS A 122 5.64 -17.42 4.93
N GLU A 123 5.22 -18.67 4.74
CA GLU A 123 5.82 -19.57 3.75
C GLU A 123 5.57 -19.08 2.31
N ASN A 124 4.34 -18.67 2.00
CA ASN A 124 4.04 -18.07 0.70
C ASN A 124 4.80 -16.77 0.47
N ILE A 125 4.97 -15.94 1.52
CA ILE A 125 5.82 -14.74 1.45
C ILE A 125 7.26 -15.11 1.11
N ARG A 126 7.83 -16.12 1.79
CA ARG A 126 9.21 -16.58 1.56
C ARG A 126 9.41 -17.04 0.12
N ILE A 127 8.50 -17.86 -0.41
CA ILE A 127 8.55 -18.32 -1.80
C ILE A 127 8.52 -17.14 -2.78
N ARG A 128 7.58 -16.19 -2.59
CA ARG A 128 7.42 -15.01 -3.46
C ARG A 128 8.60 -14.05 -3.41
N LEU A 129 9.21 -13.85 -2.24
CA LEU A 129 10.39 -12.99 -2.09
C LEU A 129 11.61 -13.60 -2.77
N ASN A 130 11.85 -14.91 -2.61
CA ASN A 130 12.95 -15.62 -3.29
C ASN A 130 12.82 -15.61 -4.81
N TYR A 131 11.59 -15.58 -5.35
CA TYR A 131 11.38 -15.44 -6.78
C TYR A 131 11.70 -14.01 -7.30
N ARG A 132 11.50 -12.98 -6.47
CA ARG A 132 11.62 -11.57 -6.86
C ARG A 132 13.02 -11.00 -6.65
N GLU A 133 13.71 -11.46 -5.63
CA GLU A 133 14.96 -10.90 -5.12
C GLU A 133 16.02 -11.99 -5.14
N LYS A 134 17.27 -11.64 -5.50
CA LYS A 134 18.38 -12.60 -5.47
C LYS A 134 19.21 -12.49 -4.20
N ASP A 135 19.25 -11.31 -3.59
CA ASP A 135 20.01 -11.05 -2.38
C ASP A 135 19.29 -11.61 -1.13
N GLN A 136 19.88 -12.65 -0.54
CA GLN A 136 19.36 -13.31 0.65
C GLN A 136 19.30 -12.41 1.88
N THR A 137 20.18 -11.41 1.99
CA THR A 137 20.17 -10.47 3.13
C THR A 137 18.93 -9.57 3.07
N ILE A 138 18.55 -9.11 1.87
CA ILE A 138 17.33 -8.33 1.64
C ILE A 138 16.09 -9.17 1.89
N ILE A 139 16.09 -10.43 1.45
CA ILE A 139 14.99 -11.37 1.69
C ILE A 139 14.79 -11.59 3.18
N GLN A 140 15.84 -11.93 3.92
CA GLN A 140 15.78 -12.15 5.37
C GLN A 140 15.31 -10.89 6.12
N LYS A 141 15.82 -9.71 5.73
CA LYS A 141 15.38 -8.43 6.31
C LYS A 141 13.88 -8.16 6.11
N ARG A 142 13.30 -8.58 4.99
CA ARG A 142 11.85 -8.45 4.72
C ARG A 142 11.02 -9.52 5.40
N ILE A 143 11.53 -10.75 5.51
CA ILE A 143 10.84 -11.83 6.22
C ILE A 143 10.81 -11.56 7.72
N SER A 144 11.84 -10.93 8.29
CA SER A 144 11.90 -10.61 9.72
C SER A 144 10.81 -9.63 10.16
N THR A 145 10.26 -8.81 9.25
CA THR A 145 9.14 -7.92 9.57
C THR A 145 7.76 -8.58 9.46
N TYR A 146 7.69 -9.82 8.96
CA TYR A 146 6.42 -10.51 8.70
C TYR A 146 5.50 -10.53 9.92
N GLU A 147 5.98 -10.96 11.09
CA GLU A 147 5.13 -11.11 12.27
C GLU A 147 4.51 -9.77 12.69
N LYS A 148 5.32 -8.71 12.68
CA LYS A 148 4.88 -7.34 12.99
C LYS A 148 3.86 -6.85 11.96
N GLU A 149 4.11 -7.06 10.67
CA GLU A 149 3.22 -6.62 9.60
C GLU A 149 1.90 -7.39 9.60
N TYR A 150 1.94 -8.70 9.86
CA TYR A 150 0.79 -9.59 9.91
C TYR A 150 -0.08 -9.29 11.14
N ALA A 151 0.55 -9.03 12.30
CA ALA A 151 -0.15 -8.64 13.52
C ALA A 151 -1.05 -7.41 13.34
N ASN A 152 -0.77 -6.53 12.37
CA ASN A 152 -1.65 -5.39 12.08
C ASN A 152 -3.09 -5.79 11.73
N LYS A 153 -3.31 -7.03 11.25
CA LYS A 153 -4.64 -7.59 11.01
C LYS A 153 -5.55 -7.41 12.23
N GLN A 154 -5.05 -7.64 13.45
CA GLN A 154 -5.84 -7.57 14.67
C GLN A 154 -6.38 -6.16 14.97
N TYR A 155 -5.69 -5.13 14.50
CA TYR A 155 -6.13 -3.74 14.63
C TYR A 155 -7.06 -3.35 13.49
N LEU A 156 -6.76 -3.81 12.27
CA LEU A 156 -7.52 -3.51 11.08
C LEU A 156 -8.94 -4.10 11.14
N ILE A 157 -9.14 -5.31 11.68
CA ILE A 157 -10.47 -5.94 11.78
C ILE A 157 -11.47 -5.15 12.65
N LYS A 158 -11.00 -4.14 13.39
CA LYS A 158 -11.85 -3.25 14.18
C LYS A 158 -12.47 -2.12 13.34
N TYR A 159 -11.94 -1.87 12.14
CA TYR A 159 -12.46 -0.83 11.25
C TYR A 159 -13.69 -1.36 10.51
N PRO A 160 -14.76 -0.55 10.40
CA PRO A 160 -15.89 -0.90 9.56
C PRO A 160 -15.41 -1.03 8.10
N HIS A 161 -16.13 -1.81 7.31
CA HIS A 161 -15.88 -1.95 5.87
C HIS A 161 -14.52 -2.56 5.47
N ILE A 162 -13.74 -3.10 6.43
CA ILE A 162 -12.48 -3.79 6.11
C ILE A 162 -12.69 -4.89 5.06
N ILE A 163 -11.82 -4.89 4.06
CA ILE A 163 -11.71 -5.94 3.06
C ILE A 163 -10.56 -6.86 3.44
N LEU A 164 -10.86 -8.06 3.92
CA LEU A 164 -9.87 -9.14 4.08
C LEU A 164 -9.77 -9.91 2.77
N LEU A 165 -8.57 -10.03 2.19
CA LEU A 165 -8.30 -10.85 1.02
C LEU A 165 -7.48 -12.07 1.40
N ASN A 166 -7.94 -13.27 1.03
CA ASN A 166 -7.10 -14.46 1.14
C ASN A 166 -6.07 -14.42 0.00
N ALA A 167 -4.83 -14.07 0.30
CA ALA A 167 -3.74 -14.00 -0.66
C ALA A 167 -2.89 -15.28 -0.71
N ASN A 168 -3.37 -16.40 -0.14
CA ASN A 168 -2.74 -17.73 -0.27
C ASN A 168 -3.18 -18.50 -1.52
N GLN A 169 -4.31 -18.13 -2.11
CA GLN A 169 -4.85 -18.73 -3.34
C GLN A 169 -4.13 -18.20 -4.60
N PRO A 170 -4.34 -18.83 -5.77
CA PRO A 170 -3.78 -18.36 -7.04
C PRO A 170 -4.10 -16.89 -7.32
N ILE A 171 -3.15 -16.14 -7.88
CA ILE A 171 -3.27 -14.68 -8.07
C ILE A 171 -4.54 -14.26 -8.82
N LYS A 172 -4.97 -15.06 -9.81
CA LYS A 172 -6.21 -14.83 -10.58
C LYS A 172 -7.45 -14.83 -9.68
N MET A 173 -7.49 -15.68 -8.67
CA MET A 173 -8.59 -15.74 -7.71
C MET A 173 -8.56 -14.55 -6.74
N VAL A 174 -7.37 -14.14 -6.27
CA VAL A 174 -7.23 -12.93 -5.43
C VAL A 174 -7.71 -11.68 -6.17
N ILE A 175 -7.39 -11.55 -7.46
CA ILE A 175 -7.85 -10.45 -8.32
C ILE A 175 -9.39 -10.47 -8.43
N LYS A 176 -9.98 -11.65 -8.68
CA LYS A 176 -11.44 -11.81 -8.76
C LYS A 176 -12.13 -11.44 -7.46
N GLU A 177 -11.59 -11.91 -6.34
CA GLU A 177 -12.10 -11.62 -4.99
C GLU A 177 -12.09 -10.11 -4.72
N LEU A 178 -10.97 -9.42 -4.97
CA LEU A 178 -10.91 -7.98 -4.75
C LEU A 178 -11.87 -7.22 -5.66
N LYS A 179 -11.97 -7.58 -6.95
CA LYS A 179 -12.95 -6.96 -7.88
C LYS A 179 -14.38 -7.08 -7.37
N GLN A 180 -14.76 -8.25 -6.87
CA GLN A 180 -16.09 -8.47 -6.29
C GLN A 180 -16.29 -7.59 -5.05
N LYS A 181 -15.34 -7.59 -4.11
CA LYS A 181 -15.47 -6.83 -2.85
C LYS A 181 -15.49 -5.31 -3.04
N ILE A 182 -14.75 -4.77 -4.01
CA ILE A 182 -14.79 -3.32 -4.28
C ILE A 182 -16.04 -2.89 -5.07
N SER A 183 -16.74 -3.83 -5.72
CA SER A 183 -17.92 -3.51 -6.54
C SER A 183 -19.11 -2.98 -5.74
N PHE A 184 -19.10 -3.18 -4.42
CA PHE A 184 -20.08 -2.66 -3.47
C PHE A 184 -19.89 -1.18 -3.11
N TYR A 185 -18.79 -0.56 -3.57
CA TYR A 185 -18.44 0.84 -3.27
C TYR A 185 -18.57 1.70 -4.53
N ARG A 186 -19.80 1.94 -5.01
CA ARG A 186 -20.06 2.77 -6.19
C ARG A 186 -20.34 4.21 -5.82
#